data_AF-A0A7C4SN83-F1
#
_entry.id   AF-A0A7C4SN83-F1
#
_cell.length_a   1.000
_cell.length_b   1.000
_cell.length_c   1.000
_cell.angle_alpha   90.00
_cell.angle_beta   90.00
_cell.angle_gamma   90.00
#
_symmetry.space_group_name_H-M   'P 1'
#
loop_
_entity.id
_entity.type
_entity.pdbx_description
1 polymer ?
#
loop_
_entity_poly.entity_id
_entity_poly.type
_entity_poly.pdbx_seq_one_letter_code
_entity_poly.pdbx_strand_id
1 'polypeptide(L)'
;MSFRLAVTFSLAVLAFASTSWSQTPPAAPAGTEPAKADAPKPKPVPVSGALLKGKPAYTPGQKVGIFLWQDADGLHLRLTNAQKPVLFEGRLDFDRPLKELRRLDEKTGGWAKNNGDRIVMFSTTLREGEDGLDIKVPGLRKLLVDLKIDGAPAALDQVFLGEKSASPAGMPMQIAGF
;
A
#
# COMPACT_ATOMS: atom_id res chain seq x y z
N MET A 1 -29.18 -53.34 -8.78
CA MET A 1 -27.79 -53.56 -8.37
C MET A 1 -27.44 -52.52 -7.32
N SER A 2 -27.49 -52.95 -6.06
CA SER A 2 -27.29 -52.13 -4.86
C SER A 2 -25.90 -52.41 -4.31
N PHE A 3 -25.15 -51.40 -3.89
CA PHE A 3 -24.11 -51.57 -2.88
C PHE A 3 -24.00 -50.28 -2.05
N ARG A 4 -24.54 -50.35 -0.82
CA ARG A 4 -24.26 -49.44 0.29
C ARG A 4 -23.07 -50.02 1.03
N LEU A 5 -22.00 -49.24 1.22
CA LEU A 5 -20.91 -49.62 2.13
C LEU A 5 -21.13 -48.93 3.47
N ALA A 6 -21.64 -49.69 4.43
CA ALA A 6 -21.59 -49.36 5.84
C ALA A 6 -20.25 -49.87 6.39
N VAL A 7 -19.45 -48.99 6.99
CA VAL A 7 -18.27 -49.40 7.75
C VAL A 7 -18.59 -49.22 9.22
N THR A 8 -18.88 -50.35 9.85
CA THR A 8 -19.02 -50.53 11.28
C THR A 8 -17.61 -50.64 11.88
N PHE A 9 -17.28 -49.84 12.89
CA PHE A 9 -16.13 -50.12 13.76
C PHE A 9 -16.62 -50.20 15.21
N SER A 10 -16.45 -51.39 15.77
CA SER A 10 -16.77 -51.70 17.16
C SER A 10 -15.72 -51.16 18.12
N LEU A 11 -16.22 -50.68 19.26
CA LEU A 11 -15.54 -50.32 20.49
C LEU A 11 -14.58 -51.41 21.00
N ALA A 12 -13.41 -50.98 21.46
CA ALA A 12 -12.71 -51.64 22.57
C ALA A 12 -12.64 -50.65 23.74
N VAL A 13 -13.26 -51.05 24.84
CA VAL A 13 -13.29 -50.35 26.12
C VAL A 13 -11.94 -50.56 26.82
N LEU A 14 -11.26 -49.48 27.19
CA LEU A 14 -10.23 -49.49 28.21
C LEU A 14 -10.69 -48.59 29.35
N ALA A 15 -11.07 -49.23 30.44
CA ALA A 15 -11.34 -48.60 31.72
C ALA A 15 -10.03 -48.09 32.31
N PHE A 16 -9.97 -46.80 32.62
CA PHE A 16 -9.02 -46.27 33.61
C PHE A 16 -9.80 -45.48 34.65
N ALA A 17 -9.53 -45.87 35.90
CA ALA A 17 -10.15 -45.39 37.11
C ALA A 17 -9.93 -43.89 37.31
N SER A 18 -10.95 -43.28 37.87
CA SER A 18 -11.01 -41.91 38.37
C SER A 18 -9.99 -41.66 39.48
N THR A 19 -9.07 -40.73 39.24
CA THR A 19 -8.43 -39.94 40.29
C THR A 19 -8.88 -38.50 40.08
N SER A 20 -9.83 -38.07 40.91
CA SER A 20 -10.22 -36.68 41.03
C SER A 20 -9.09 -35.91 41.71
N TRP A 21 -8.40 -35.08 40.94
CA TRP A 21 -7.63 -33.96 41.47
C TRP A 21 -8.24 -32.68 40.91
N SER A 22 -8.84 -31.89 41.81
CA SER A 22 -9.21 -30.51 41.57
C SER A 22 -7.96 -29.69 41.27
N GLN A 23 -7.54 -29.68 40.01
CA GLN A 23 -6.60 -28.68 39.52
C GLN A 23 -7.41 -27.42 39.25
N THR A 24 -7.31 -26.48 40.18
CA THR A 24 -7.48 -25.06 39.87
C THR A 24 -6.70 -24.79 38.59
N PRO A 25 -7.32 -24.25 37.52
CA PRO A 25 -6.53 -23.86 36.36
C PRO A 25 -5.48 -22.85 36.84
N PRO A 26 -4.17 -23.10 36.61
CA PRO A 26 -3.22 -22.02 36.75
C PRO A 26 -3.69 -20.93 35.80
N ALA A 27 -3.87 -19.72 36.32
CA ALA A 27 -4.11 -18.53 35.53
C ALA A 27 -3.16 -18.58 34.33
N ALA A 28 -3.72 -18.56 33.12
CA ALA A 28 -2.92 -18.40 31.92
C ALA A 28 -1.97 -17.22 32.20
N PRO A 29 -0.64 -17.39 32.09
CA PRO A 29 0.19 -16.21 32.00
C PRO A 29 -0.37 -15.45 30.81
N ALA A 30 -0.86 -14.24 31.08
CA ALA A 30 -1.15 -13.26 30.06
C ALA A 30 0.15 -13.14 29.26
N GLY A 31 0.23 -13.92 28.18
CA GLY A 31 1.21 -13.80 27.13
C GLY A 31 0.98 -12.42 26.58
N THR A 32 1.67 -11.47 27.19
CA THR A 32 1.90 -10.15 26.64
C THR A 32 2.67 -10.48 25.37
N GLU A 33 1.95 -10.63 24.26
CA GLU A 33 2.53 -10.53 22.94
C GLU A 33 3.37 -9.26 23.01
N PRO A 34 4.70 -9.34 22.92
CA PRO A 34 5.52 -8.15 22.98
C PRO A 34 5.02 -7.29 21.83
N ALA A 35 4.41 -6.16 22.17
CA ALA A 35 4.12 -5.10 21.22
C ALA A 35 5.39 -4.97 20.39
N LYS A 36 5.33 -5.39 19.12
CA LYS A 36 6.44 -5.29 18.20
C LYS A 36 6.83 -3.82 18.24
N ALA A 37 7.91 -3.53 18.96
CA ALA A 37 8.35 -2.17 19.20
C ALA A 37 8.35 -1.49 17.83
N ASP A 38 7.53 -0.44 17.69
CA ASP A 38 7.43 0.35 16.47
C ASP A 38 8.86 0.70 16.06
N ALA A 39 9.39 0.02 15.05
CA ALA A 39 10.66 0.38 14.48
C ALA A 39 10.55 1.87 14.12
N PRO A 40 11.55 2.70 14.47
CA PRO A 40 11.47 4.13 14.20
C PRO A 40 11.20 4.32 12.71
N LYS A 41 10.06 4.97 12.39
CA LYS A 41 9.68 5.22 11.01
C LYS A 41 10.85 5.93 10.30
N PRO A 42 11.29 5.45 9.14
CA PRO A 42 12.41 6.05 8.44
C PRO A 42 12.15 7.54 8.19
N LYS A 43 13.16 8.36 8.46
CA LYS A 43 13.06 9.82 8.32
C LYS A 43 12.83 10.17 6.85
N PRO A 44 11.85 11.02 6.52
CA PRO A 44 11.59 11.38 5.13
C PRO A 44 12.77 12.09 4.47
N VAL A 45 13.12 11.67 3.25
CA VAL A 45 14.17 12.30 2.45
C VAL A 45 13.62 13.56 1.76
N PRO A 46 14.25 14.74 1.93
CA PRO A 46 13.75 15.97 1.34
C PRO A 46 13.90 15.97 -0.19
N VAL A 47 12.85 16.41 -0.89
CA VAL A 47 12.78 16.58 -2.34
C VAL A 47 12.23 17.98 -2.64
N SER A 48 12.81 18.67 -3.63
CA SER A 48 12.31 19.98 -4.05
C SER A 48 11.02 19.85 -4.87
N GLY A 49 10.00 20.64 -4.56
CA GLY A 49 8.75 20.72 -5.33
C GLY A 49 8.97 21.15 -6.78
N ALA A 50 10.06 21.87 -7.06
CA ALA A 50 10.47 22.21 -8.42
C ALA A 50 10.76 20.98 -9.29
N LEU A 51 11.14 19.84 -8.70
CA LEU A 51 11.37 18.59 -9.44
C LEU A 51 10.07 17.93 -9.92
N LEU A 52 8.93 18.28 -9.34
CA LEU A 52 7.64 17.73 -9.76
C LEU A 52 7.04 18.47 -10.95
N LYS A 53 7.62 19.59 -11.40
CA LYS A 53 7.02 20.41 -12.44
C LYS A 53 6.98 19.66 -13.79
N GLY A 54 5.80 19.68 -14.40
CA GLY A 54 5.56 19.18 -15.76
C GLY A 54 5.44 17.66 -15.84
N LYS A 55 4.76 17.17 -16.88
CA LYS A 55 4.50 15.73 -17.05
C LYS A 55 5.77 15.00 -17.55
N PRO A 56 6.22 13.91 -16.90
CA PRO A 56 7.28 13.05 -17.42
C PRO A 56 6.88 12.41 -18.76
N ALA A 57 7.86 12.25 -19.65
CA ALA A 57 7.69 11.41 -20.83
C ALA A 57 7.81 9.93 -20.44
N TYR A 58 6.75 9.15 -20.66
CA TYR A 58 6.77 7.70 -20.48
C TYR A 58 5.72 7.03 -21.37
N THR A 59 5.93 5.74 -21.63
CA THR A 59 4.99 4.90 -22.37
C THR A 59 4.28 3.96 -21.40
N PRO A 60 2.95 4.09 -21.22
CA PRO A 60 2.15 3.15 -20.45
C PRO A 60 2.39 1.70 -20.90
N GLY A 61 2.41 0.76 -19.96
CA GLY A 61 2.51 -0.66 -20.31
C GLY A 61 3.91 -1.16 -20.68
N GLN A 62 4.95 -0.32 -20.68
CA GLN A 62 6.30 -0.78 -21.07
C GLN A 62 7.16 -1.25 -19.90
N LYS A 63 7.00 -0.64 -18.73
CA LYS A 63 7.76 -0.99 -17.52
C LYS A 63 6.93 -0.76 -16.26
N VAL A 64 7.38 -1.36 -15.18
CA VAL A 64 6.90 -1.05 -13.82
C VAL A 64 7.42 0.33 -13.44
N GLY A 65 6.54 1.23 -13.01
CA GLY A 65 6.96 2.53 -12.52
C GLY A 65 5.82 3.36 -11.95
N ILE A 66 6.20 4.30 -11.09
CA ILE A 66 5.34 5.31 -10.49
C ILE A 66 5.84 6.67 -10.96
N PHE A 67 4.97 7.43 -11.61
CA PHE A 67 5.24 8.75 -12.14
C PHE A 67 4.45 9.76 -11.32
N LEU A 68 5.14 10.75 -10.75
CA LEU A 68 4.53 11.79 -9.92
C LEU A 68 4.93 13.16 -10.47
N TRP A 69 3.94 13.97 -10.81
CA TRP A 69 4.19 15.34 -11.25
C TRP A 69 3.09 16.28 -10.83
N GLN A 70 3.36 17.57 -10.99
CA GLN A 70 2.42 18.64 -10.78
C GLN A 70 2.46 19.62 -11.96
N ASP A 71 1.28 20.06 -12.34
CA ASP A 71 1.07 21.14 -13.31
C ASP A 71 -0.09 22.05 -12.85
N ALA A 72 -0.71 22.77 -13.78
CA ALA A 72 -1.80 23.70 -13.48
C ALA A 72 -3.09 22.98 -13.02
N ASP A 73 -3.29 21.73 -13.43
CA ASP A 73 -4.51 20.97 -13.14
C ASP A 73 -4.46 20.27 -11.77
N GLY A 74 -3.26 20.04 -11.25
CA GLY A 74 -3.04 19.53 -9.91
C GLY A 74 -1.82 18.63 -9.79
N LEU A 75 -1.84 17.78 -8.77
CA LEU A 75 -0.88 16.70 -8.60
C LEU A 75 -1.41 15.46 -9.30
N HIS A 76 -0.55 14.83 -10.09
CA HIS A 76 -0.86 13.65 -10.87
C HIS A 76 0.07 12.51 -10.47
N LEU A 77 -0.52 11.37 -10.16
CA LEU A 77 0.18 10.12 -9.92
C LEU A 77 -0.25 9.13 -11.00
N ARG A 78 0.71 8.49 -11.66
CA ARG A 78 0.47 7.42 -12.63
C ARG A 78 1.26 6.19 -12.27
N LEU A 79 0.60 5.07 -12.40
CA LEU A 79 1.11 3.73 -12.18
C LEU A 79 1.15 3.06 -13.54
N THR A 80 2.28 2.51 -13.92
CA THR A 80 2.39 1.71 -15.14
C THR A 80 2.98 0.36 -14.82
N ASN A 81 2.53 -0.65 -15.57
CA ASN A 81 3.05 -1.99 -15.47
C ASN A 81 2.97 -2.69 -16.83
N ALA A 82 3.91 -3.58 -17.11
CA ALA A 82 3.96 -4.29 -18.38
C ALA A 82 3.04 -5.51 -18.44
N GLN A 83 3.31 -6.57 -17.67
CA GLN A 83 2.63 -7.87 -17.87
C GLN A 83 2.35 -8.66 -16.58
N LYS A 84 3.30 -8.70 -15.64
CA LYS A 84 3.11 -9.45 -14.39
C LYS A 84 2.29 -8.60 -13.43
N PRO A 85 1.18 -9.09 -12.83
CA PRO A 85 0.46 -8.34 -11.81
C PRO A 85 1.39 -7.82 -10.71
N VAL A 86 1.32 -6.51 -10.46
CA VAL A 86 2.08 -5.82 -9.42
C VAL A 86 1.09 -5.06 -8.54
N LEU A 87 1.30 -5.14 -7.24
CA LEU A 87 0.55 -4.36 -6.26
C LEU A 87 1.27 -3.03 -6.00
N PHE A 88 0.61 -1.94 -6.37
CA PHE A 88 1.05 -0.58 -6.03
C PHE A 88 0.28 -0.09 -4.82
N GLU A 89 1.00 0.38 -3.82
CA GLU A 89 0.41 1.00 -2.64
C GLU A 89 1.08 2.34 -2.39
N GLY A 90 0.32 3.27 -1.83
CA GLY A 90 0.91 4.52 -1.42
C GLY A 90 0.09 5.26 -0.40
N ARG A 91 0.80 6.12 0.31
CA ARG A 91 0.26 7.07 1.26
C ARG A 91 0.84 8.45 0.92
N LEU A 92 -0.06 9.38 0.66
CA LEU A 92 0.22 10.78 0.42
C LEU A 92 -0.33 11.59 1.59
N ASP A 93 0.54 12.32 2.29
CA ASP A 93 0.16 13.19 3.41
C ASP A 93 0.38 14.64 3.01
N PHE A 94 -0.71 15.40 2.92
CA PHE A 94 -0.73 16.77 2.44
C PHE A 94 -0.77 17.75 3.62
N ASP A 95 -0.05 18.88 3.51
CA ASP A 95 -0.14 19.94 4.53
C ASP A 95 -1.42 20.79 4.45
N ARG A 96 -2.22 20.57 3.41
CA ARG A 96 -3.44 21.31 3.09
C ARG A 96 -4.57 20.36 2.72
N PRO A 97 -5.82 20.78 2.91
CA PRO A 97 -6.95 19.93 2.58
C PRO A 97 -7.06 19.68 1.07
N LEU A 98 -7.42 18.45 0.72
CA LEU A 98 -7.77 18.06 -0.63
C LEU A 98 -9.09 18.72 -1.05
N LYS A 99 -9.12 19.22 -2.28
CA LYS A 99 -10.34 19.68 -2.94
C LYS A 99 -10.97 18.59 -3.79
N GLU A 100 -10.14 17.78 -4.44
CA GLU A 100 -10.58 16.74 -5.37
C GLU A 100 -9.60 15.57 -5.34
N LEU A 101 -10.14 14.35 -5.40
CA LEU A 101 -9.41 13.11 -5.61
C LEU A 101 -10.18 12.33 -6.67
N ARG A 102 -9.55 12.10 -7.82
CA ARG A 102 -10.11 11.35 -8.94
C ARG A 102 -9.20 10.21 -9.29
N ARG A 103 -9.76 9.03 -9.50
CA ARG A 103 -9.04 7.88 -10.04
C ARG A 103 -9.10 7.90 -11.56
N LEU A 104 -8.03 7.47 -12.22
CA LEU A 104 -7.96 7.45 -13.68
C LEU A 104 -8.84 6.34 -14.26
N ASP A 105 -8.73 5.12 -13.73
CA ASP A 105 -9.57 3.99 -14.14
C ASP A 105 -10.23 3.32 -12.93
N GLU A 106 -11.56 3.42 -12.87
CA GLU A 106 -12.37 2.77 -11.83
C GLU A 106 -12.56 1.27 -12.08
N LYS A 107 -12.31 0.79 -13.30
CA LYS A 107 -12.43 -0.63 -13.67
C LYS A 107 -11.20 -1.44 -13.29
N THR A 108 -10.05 -0.78 -13.16
CA THR A 108 -8.84 -1.42 -12.66
C THR A 108 -9.03 -1.79 -11.19
N GLY A 109 -8.65 -3.01 -10.79
CA GLY A 109 -8.81 -3.49 -9.42
C GLY A 109 -8.05 -2.63 -8.41
N GLY A 110 -8.67 -2.33 -7.28
CA GLY A 110 -8.05 -1.51 -6.23
C GLY A 110 -8.98 -0.46 -5.64
N TRP A 111 -8.42 0.43 -4.83
CA TRP A 111 -9.11 1.54 -4.23
C TRP A 111 -8.17 2.73 -4.00
N ALA A 112 -8.72 3.93 -4.02
CA ALA A 112 -8.09 5.13 -3.52
C ALA A 112 -9.10 5.87 -2.65
N LYS A 113 -8.66 6.25 -1.45
CA LYS A 113 -9.52 6.89 -0.45
C LYS A 113 -8.76 8.00 0.24
N ASN A 114 -9.46 9.09 0.50
CA ASN A 114 -9.00 10.06 1.46
C ASN A 114 -9.33 9.57 2.88
N ASN A 115 -8.39 9.74 3.81
CA ASN A 115 -8.62 9.60 5.24
C ASN A 115 -8.58 11.00 5.85
N GLY A 116 -9.75 11.50 6.25
CA GLY A 116 -9.96 12.92 6.51
C GLY A 116 -9.82 13.76 5.24
N ASP A 117 -9.33 14.97 5.42
CA ASP A 117 -9.16 15.97 4.37
C ASP A 117 -7.71 16.11 3.88
N ARG A 118 -6.73 15.35 4.44
CA ARG A 118 -5.29 15.56 4.17
C ARG A 118 -4.49 14.32 3.79
N ILE A 119 -5.03 13.13 3.99
CA ILE A 119 -4.30 11.90 3.71
C ILE A 119 -4.99 11.20 2.56
N VAL A 120 -4.25 10.82 1.52
CA VAL A 120 -4.72 9.89 0.49
C VAL A 120 -3.98 8.59 0.64
N MET A 121 -4.73 7.50 0.66
CA MET A 121 -4.21 6.15 0.60
C MET A 121 -4.75 5.47 -0.63
N PHE A 122 -3.92 4.68 -1.29
CA PHE A 122 -4.35 3.86 -2.41
C PHE A 122 -3.68 2.50 -2.40
N SER A 123 -4.35 1.53 -3.01
CA SER A 123 -3.89 0.18 -3.22
C SER A 123 -4.51 -0.33 -4.52
N THR A 124 -3.67 -0.59 -5.51
CA THR A 124 -4.09 -0.95 -6.87
C THR A 124 -3.25 -2.11 -7.36
N THR A 125 -3.90 -3.19 -7.80
CA THR A 125 -3.21 -4.28 -8.50
C THR A 125 -3.34 -4.06 -10.00
N LEU A 126 -2.24 -3.68 -10.63
CA LEU A 126 -2.20 -3.42 -12.07
C LEU A 126 -1.55 -4.61 -12.77
N ARG A 127 -2.20 -5.16 -13.79
CA ARG A 127 -1.64 -6.28 -14.59
C ARG A 127 -0.81 -5.78 -15.76
N GLU A 128 -1.38 -4.86 -16.52
CA GLU A 128 -0.77 -4.21 -17.67
C GLU A 128 -1.39 -2.82 -17.87
N GLY A 129 -0.70 -1.93 -18.57
CA GLY A 129 -1.20 -0.60 -18.94
C GLY A 129 -0.89 0.46 -17.90
N GLU A 130 -1.88 1.32 -17.63
CA GLU A 130 -1.78 2.47 -16.71
C GLU A 130 -3.03 2.60 -15.83
N ASP A 131 -2.81 3.01 -14.57
CA ASP A 131 -3.82 3.57 -13.68
C ASP A 131 -3.22 4.81 -13.00
N GLY A 132 -3.96 5.48 -12.13
CA GLY A 132 -3.43 6.60 -11.40
C GLY A 132 -4.48 7.41 -10.67
N LEU A 133 -4.01 8.53 -10.11
CA LEU A 133 -4.79 9.48 -9.35
C LEU A 133 -4.52 10.89 -9.85
N ASP A 134 -5.58 11.67 -9.99
CA ASP A 134 -5.51 13.12 -10.14
C ASP A 134 -6.01 13.76 -8.85
N ILE A 135 -5.21 14.65 -8.28
CA ILE A 135 -5.41 15.19 -6.94
C ILE A 135 -5.29 16.70 -7.00
N LYS A 136 -6.29 17.42 -6.49
CA LYS A 136 -6.25 18.89 -6.37
C LYS A 136 -6.08 19.31 -4.92
N VAL A 137 -4.97 19.98 -4.61
CA VAL A 137 -4.68 20.55 -3.29
C VAL A 137 -4.30 22.02 -3.42
N PRO A 138 -5.27 22.94 -3.27
CA PRO A 138 -5.00 24.37 -3.40
C PRO A 138 -3.97 24.87 -2.37
N GLY A 139 -2.92 25.51 -2.86
CA GLY A 139 -1.87 26.08 -2.03
C GLY A 139 -1.01 25.04 -1.30
N LEU A 140 -0.83 23.86 -1.90
CA LEU A 140 0.09 22.83 -1.42
C LEU A 140 1.49 23.41 -1.19
N ARG A 141 2.07 23.15 -0.01
CA ARG A 141 3.47 23.57 0.28
C ARG A 141 4.35 22.40 0.67
N LYS A 142 3.75 21.35 1.26
CA LYS A 142 4.47 20.14 1.67
C LYS A 142 3.62 18.90 1.41
N LEU A 143 4.28 17.86 0.93
CA LEU A 143 3.69 16.56 0.65
C LEU A 143 4.66 15.48 1.13
N LEU A 144 4.21 14.61 2.03
CA LEU A 144 4.92 13.38 2.37
C LEU A 144 4.42 12.26 1.46
N VAL A 145 5.34 11.53 0.85
CA VAL A 145 5.06 10.44 -0.06
C VAL A 145 5.74 9.18 0.43
N ASP A 146 4.95 8.15 0.68
CA ASP A 146 5.40 6.79 0.93
C ASP A 146 4.79 5.89 -0.14
N LEU A 147 5.64 5.21 -0.92
CA LEU A 147 5.23 4.39 -2.05
C LEU A 147 5.81 3.00 -1.89
N LYS A 148 4.99 2.01 -2.23
CA LYS A 148 5.35 0.60 -2.16
C LYS A 148 4.94 -0.13 -3.42
N ILE A 149 5.75 -1.12 -3.75
CA ILE A 149 5.55 -2.06 -4.85
C ILE A 149 5.69 -3.46 -4.25
N ASP A 150 4.64 -4.27 -4.38
CA ASP A 150 4.55 -5.62 -3.81
C ASP A 150 4.87 -5.67 -2.30
N GLY A 151 4.39 -4.66 -1.55
CA GLY A 151 4.55 -4.53 -0.10
C GLY A 151 5.93 -4.03 0.37
N ALA A 152 6.91 -3.91 -0.52
CA ALA A 152 8.22 -3.33 -0.24
C ALA A 152 8.26 -1.84 -0.64
N PRO A 153 9.09 -0.99 0.00
CA PRO A 153 9.32 0.38 -0.47
C PRO A 153 9.70 0.38 -1.96
N ALA A 154 9.09 1.28 -2.73
CA ALA A 154 9.36 1.39 -4.16
C ALA A 154 10.84 1.67 -4.41
N ALA A 155 11.44 0.97 -5.37
CA ALA A 155 12.83 1.22 -5.74
C ALA A 155 12.97 2.62 -6.37
N LEU A 156 14.12 3.26 -6.18
CA LEU A 156 14.32 4.65 -6.60
C LEU A 156 14.30 4.82 -8.12
N ASP A 157 14.73 3.79 -8.85
CA ASP A 157 14.68 3.69 -10.30
C ASP A 157 13.29 3.32 -10.85
N GLN A 158 12.32 3.07 -9.96
CA GLN A 158 10.92 2.85 -10.30
C GLN A 158 10.06 4.09 -10.03
N VAL A 159 10.62 5.15 -9.44
CA VAL A 159 9.89 6.39 -9.13
C VAL A 159 10.47 7.55 -9.93
N PHE A 160 9.60 8.23 -10.68
CA PHE A 160 9.96 9.29 -11.61
C PHE A 160 9.19 10.57 -11.27
N LEU A 161 9.92 11.66 -11.10
CA LEU A 161 9.40 12.95 -10.66
C LEU A 161 9.49 14.00 -11.78
N GLY A 162 8.34 14.60 -12.09
CA GLY A 162 8.19 15.71 -13.04
C GLY A 162 8.71 15.43 -14.45
N GLU A 163 8.77 16.47 -15.27
CA GLU A 163 9.16 16.39 -16.68
C GLU A 163 10.56 15.78 -16.86
N LYS A 164 11.45 16.07 -15.90
CA LYS A 164 12.84 15.60 -15.91
C LYS A 164 12.99 14.12 -15.55
N SER A 165 11.90 13.43 -15.21
CA SER A 165 11.92 12.03 -14.76
C SER A 165 12.95 11.77 -13.66
N ALA A 166 13.08 12.71 -12.73
CA ALA A 166 14.10 12.63 -11.68
C ALA A 166 13.73 11.53 -10.67
N SER A 167 14.71 10.77 -10.19
CA SER A 167 14.50 9.79 -9.13
C SER A 167 14.72 10.42 -7.74
N PRO A 168 13.92 10.05 -6.72
CA PRO A 168 14.17 10.47 -5.35
C PRO A 168 15.42 9.79 -4.80
N ALA A 169 16.03 10.39 -3.77
CA ALA A 169 17.21 9.83 -3.10
C ALA A 169 16.87 8.80 -2.00
N GLY A 170 15.59 8.58 -1.70
CA GLY A 170 15.12 7.61 -0.71
C GLY A 170 13.61 7.62 -0.50
N MET A 171 13.10 6.62 0.23
CA MET A 171 11.70 6.48 0.65
C MET A 171 11.59 6.32 2.18
N PRO A 172 10.56 6.91 2.83
CA PRO A 172 9.61 7.88 2.28
C PRO A 172 10.29 9.20 1.92
N MET A 173 9.65 10.01 1.07
CA MET A 173 10.17 11.31 0.66
C MET A 173 9.23 12.44 1.07
N GLN A 174 9.79 13.60 1.41
CA GLN A 174 9.04 14.82 1.72
C GLN A 174 9.34 15.87 0.65
N ILE A 175 8.32 16.21 -0.12
CA ILE A 175 8.39 17.22 -1.17
C ILE A 175 7.96 18.56 -0.61
N ALA A 176 8.76 19.61 -0.82
CA ALA A 176 8.44 20.96 -0.36
C ALA A 176 8.95 22.04 -1.32
N GLY A 177 8.33 23.22 -1.28
CA GLY A 177 8.70 24.36 -2.12
C GLY A 177 8.13 24.27 -3.53
N PHE A 178 6.79 24.15 -3.60
CA PHE A 178 5.99 24.14 -4.83
C PHE A 178 5.90 25.52 -5.48
#